data_AF-A0A842S6Q8-F1
#
_entry.id   AF-A0A842S6Q8-F1
#
_cell.length_a   1.000
_cell.length_b   1.000
_cell.length_c   1.000
_cell.angle_alpha   90.00
_cell.angle_beta   90.00
_cell.angle_gamma   90.00
#
_symmetry.space_group_name_H-M   'P 1'
#
loop_
_entity.id
_entity.type
_entity.pdbx_description
1 polymer ?
#
loop_
_entity_poly.entity_id
_entity_poly.type
_entity_poly.pdbx_seq_one_letter_code
_entity_poly.pdbx_strand_id
1 'polypeptide(L)'
;MVDEQFYNIFLTIVISFFCGFLLGIERTRVSAQYGARDHIFFSMISTSLIILYEDFISDIGIVLLIVIYSGMVIFLLIGSIYRLFHEENPGYTTTLSMMLAMVLGIIVYYDFFIPISIATLFLIILSTKKQFYKIQELRKIEWTGTVQFIAIVVLLYILIPEGITILNIDLKAIIIIFITILAVKYFSYFLLKYSAENNLYYISILGGFAHSEATTVQLAKIGASPSAIWLVIQTMLGRMILILVLGAPNLLYYALLPILSTIAVGLFGSFIILKGKATLLETEKIRNPLSLKSAIIFALTYALALLISFILDFLLFENYLAYCLISFLIGLFSGGASSLFVTTSYLSGLVNIGQALLMLTIGLTAAILNKIFYSIRFLSEGKNKKKYAFNLITYQIITILILVSLTLFTINIFTLPFFSNS
;
A
#
# COMPACT_ATOMS: atom_id res chain seq x y z
N MET A 1 -37.88 11.81 -34.24
CA MET A 1 -36.69 11.11 -33.71
C MET A 1 -35.76 12.18 -33.22
N VAL A 2 -35.52 12.27 -31.91
CA VAL A 2 -34.48 13.17 -31.39
C VAL A 2 -33.16 12.63 -31.90
N ASP A 3 -32.31 13.51 -32.43
CA ASP A 3 -31.01 13.17 -33.00
C ASP A 3 -30.16 12.44 -31.94
N GLU A 4 -29.58 11.28 -32.30
CA GLU A 4 -28.85 10.41 -31.37
C GLU A 4 -27.67 11.14 -30.73
N GLN A 5 -27.05 12.05 -31.49
CA GLN A 5 -25.99 12.94 -31.01
C GLN A 5 -26.50 13.93 -29.95
N PHE A 6 -27.68 14.51 -30.16
CA PHE A 6 -28.29 15.41 -29.17
C PHE A 6 -28.60 14.68 -27.86
N TYR A 7 -29.11 13.45 -27.96
CA TYR A 7 -29.37 12.62 -26.78
C TYR A 7 -28.10 12.32 -25.99
N ASN A 8 -27.00 11.97 -26.66
CA ASN A 8 -25.73 11.68 -26.01
C ASN A 8 -25.13 12.92 -25.34
N ILE A 9 -25.09 14.06 -26.02
CA ILE A 9 -24.61 15.33 -25.45
C ILE A 9 -25.45 15.72 -24.23
N PHE A 10 -26.78 15.62 -24.34
CA PHE A 10 -27.69 15.92 -23.23
C PHE A 10 -27.42 15.02 -22.02
N LEU A 11 -27.28 13.71 -22.25
CA LEU A 11 -27.03 12.73 -21.20
C LEU A 11 -25.67 12.95 -20.53
N THR A 12 -24.61 13.24 -21.29
CA THR A 12 -23.28 13.61 -20.79
C THR A 12 -23.33 14.84 -19.88
N ILE A 13 -24.05 15.89 -20.28
CA ILE A 13 -24.23 17.11 -19.48
C ILE A 13 -25.02 16.82 -18.19
N VAL A 14 -26.09 16.01 -18.28
CA VAL A 14 -26.90 15.63 -17.11
C VAL A 14 -26.09 14.79 -16.11
N ILE A 15 -25.27 13.85 -16.58
CA ILE A 15 -24.40 13.05 -15.70
C ILE A 15 -23.35 13.93 -15.02
N SER A 16 -22.73 14.85 -15.77
CA SER A 16 -21.78 15.83 -15.22
C SER A 16 -22.41 16.71 -14.14
N PHE A 17 -23.65 17.17 -14.36
CA PHE A 17 -24.43 17.89 -13.35
C PHE A 17 -24.56 17.06 -12.07
N PHE A 18 -24.96 15.79 -12.18
CA PHE A 18 -25.12 14.93 -11.00
C PHE A 18 -23.78 14.62 -10.31
N CYS A 19 -22.69 14.41 -11.04
CA CYS A 19 -21.36 14.22 -10.47
C CYS A 19 -20.91 15.46 -9.67
N GLY A 20 -21.05 16.66 -10.24
CA GLY A 20 -20.78 17.91 -9.53
C GLY A 20 -21.71 18.12 -8.32
N PHE A 21 -22.99 17.79 -8.46
CA PHE A 21 -23.97 17.86 -7.38
C PHE A 21 -23.60 16.94 -6.21
N LEU A 22 -23.28 15.67 -6.48
CA LEU A 22 -22.88 14.69 -5.46
C LEU A 22 -21.62 15.14 -4.70
N LEU A 23 -20.64 15.72 -5.39
CA LEU A 23 -19.44 16.26 -4.75
C LEU A 23 -19.74 17.49 -3.86
N GLY A 24 -20.61 18.39 -4.32
CA GLY A 24 -20.87 19.64 -3.62
C GLY A 24 -22.02 19.62 -2.60
N ILE A 25 -22.88 18.59 -2.59
CA ILE A 25 -24.01 18.51 -1.65
C ILE A 25 -23.57 18.49 -0.19
N GLU A 26 -22.48 17.79 0.13
CA GLU A 26 -21.96 17.74 1.50
C GLU A 26 -21.27 19.05 1.89
N ARG A 27 -20.72 19.79 0.92
CA ARG A 27 -20.13 21.12 1.16
C ARG A 27 -21.19 22.17 1.48
N THR A 28 -22.31 22.12 0.76
CA THR A 28 -23.49 22.97 1.02
C THR A 28 -24.01 22.80 2.45
N ARG A 29 -23.89 21.59 3.01
CA ARG A 29 -24.33 21.27 4.38
C ARG A 29 -23.34 21.71 5.46
N VAL A 30 -22.08 21.98 5.13
CA VAL A 30 -20.98 22.26 6.09
C VAL A 30 -20.55 23.73 6.07
N SER A 31 -20.62 24.40 4.92
CA SER A 31 -20.23 25.80 4.74
C SER A 31 -21.27 26.54 3.92
N ALA A 32 -21.71 27.72 4.36
CA ALA A 32 -22.72 28.52 3.66
C ALA A 32 -22.19 29.22 2.38
N GLN A 33 -20.87 29.34 2.21
CA GLN A 33 -20.26 30.10 1.12
C GLN A 33 -19.99 29.30 -0.17
N TYR A 34 -19.77 27.98 -0.07
CA TYR A 34 -19.47 27.13 -1.22
C TYR A 34 -20.24 25.82 -1.14
N GLY A 35 -20.83 25.39 -2.25
CA GLY A 35 -21.78 24.28 -2.24
C GLY A 35 -21.93 23.54 -3.57
N ALA A 36 -23.05 22.84 -3.70
CA ALA A 36 -23.42 22.03 -4.85
C ALA A 36 -23.37 22.85 -6.14
N ARG A 37 -23.83 24.10 -6.08
CA ARG A 37 -23.82 25.01 -7.22
C ARG A 37 -22.44 25.17 -7.85
N ASP A 38 -21.41 25.40 -7.04
CA ASP A 38 -20.06 25.64 -7.56
C ASP A 38 -19.47 24.38 -8.18
N HIS A 39 -19.68 23.23 -7.54
CA HIS A 39 -19.18 21.94 -8.04
C HIS A 39 -19.92 21.50 -9.32
N ILE A 40 -21.23 21.75 -9.39
CA ILE A 40 -22.02 21.60 -10.63
C ILE A 40 -21.43 22.48 -11.73
N PHE A 41 -21.18 23.76 -11.44
CA PHE A 41 -20.65 24.71 -12.40
C PHE A 41 -19.29 24.26 -12.96
N PHE A 42 -18.36 23.89 -12.08
CA PHE A 42 -17.04 23.41 -12.48
C PHE A 42 -17.11 22.10 -13.28
N SER A 43 -17.97 21.16 -12.90
CA SER A 43 -18.13 19.90 -13.65
C SER A 43 -18.76 20.13 -15.03
N MET A 44 -19.86 20.89 -15.10
CA MET A 44 -20.57 21.13 -16.36
C MET A 44 -19.78 21.98 -17.35
N ILE A 45 -19.05 23.00 -16.88
CA ILE A 45 -18.18 23.78 -17.76
C ILE A 45 -17.08 22.90 -18.31
N SER A 46 -16.47 22.06 -17.47
CA SER A 46 -15.43 21.15 -17.94
C SER A 46 -15.95 20.17 -18.99
N THR A 47 -17.15 19.62 -18.79
CA THR A 47 -17.84 18.77 -19.79
C THR A 47 -18.16 19.54 -21.07
N SER A 48 -18.65 20.77 -20.96
CA SER A 48 -19.01 21.59 -22.12
C SER A 48 -17.78 21.94 -22.96
N LEU A 49 -16.65 22.22 -22.30
CA LEU A 49 -15.38 22.54 -22.97
C LEU A 49 -14.79 21.34 -23.71
N ILE A 50 -14.87 20.14 -23.14
CA ILE A 50 -14.36 18.94 -23.81
C ILE A 50 -15.25 18.53 -24.99
N ILE A 51 -16.58 18.64 -24.86
CA ILE A 51 -17.51 18.46 -25.98
C ILE A 51 -17.21 19.45 -27.10
N LEU A 52 -17.01 20.74 -26.77
CA LEU A 52 -16.71 21.77 -27.75
C LEU A 52 -15.37 21.53 -28.46
N TYR A 53 -14.37 20.99 -27.76
CA TYR A 53 -13.09 20.63 -28.35
C TYR A 53 -13.19 19.43 -29.29
N GLU A 54 -13.78 18.33 -28.84
CA GLU A 54 -13.82 17.06 -29.58
C GLU A 54 -14.79 17.12 -30.76
N ASP A 55 -15.97 17.73 -30.59
CA ASP A 55 -17.04 17.67 -31.59
C ASP A 55 -17.04 18.87 -32.56
N PHE A 56 -16.39 19.99 -32.22
CA PHE A 56 -16.58 21.25 -32.97
C PHE A 56 -15.30 22.02 -33.35
N ILE A 57 -14.20 21.98 -32.56
CA ILE A 57 -13.07 22.91 -32.75
C ILE A 57 -11.69 22.24 -32.49
N SER A 58 -11.41 21.08 -33.10
CA SER A 58 -10.20 20.29 -32.78
C SER A 58 -8.86 21.05 -32.88
N ASP A 59 -8.63 21.84 -33.94
CA ASP A 59 -7.28 22.35 -34.22
C ASP A 59 -6.91 23.62 -33.45
N ILE A 60 -7.89 24.50 -33.16
CA ILE A 60 -7.71 25.74 -32.37
C ILE A 60 -8.16 25.53 -30.91
N GLY A 61 -9.03 24.54 -30.68
CA GLY A 61 -9.68 24.30 -29.41
C GLY A 61 -8.75 23.81 -28.32
N ILE A 62 -7.64 23.13 -28.65
CA ILE A 62 -6.70 22.64 -27.62
C ILE A 62 -6.03 23.80 -26.86
N VAL A 63 -5.66 24.87 -27.57
CA VAL A 63 -5.05 26.07 -26.97
C VAL A 63 -6.09 26.80 -26.12
N LEU A 64 -7.32 26.96 -26.64
CA LEU A 64 -8.43 27.56 -25.90
C LEU A 64 -8.75 26.79 -24.61
N LEU A 65 -8.77 25.45 -24.70
CA LEU A 65 -9.00 24.55 -23.58
C LEU A 65 -7.91 24.73 -22.52
N ILE A 66 -6.62 24.68 -22.90
CA ILE A 66 -5.51 24.89 -21.98
C ILE A 66 -5.61 26.27 -21.29
N VAL A 67 -5.93 27.34 -22.03
CA VAL A 67 -6.06 28.69 -21.47
C VAL A 67 -7.21 28.77 -20.47
N ILE A 68 -8.39 28.24 -20.81
CA ILE A 68 -9.56 28.31 -19.93
C ILE A 68 -9.34 27.44 -18.67
N TYR A 69 -8.87 26.20 -18.83
CA TYR A 69 -8.60 25.31 -17.70
C TYR A 69 -7.51 25.84 -16.77
N SER A 70 -6.39 26.32 -17.33
CA SER A 70 -5.34 26.94 -16.51
C SER A 70 -5.85 28.19 -15.79
N GLY A 71 -6.66 29.02 -16.44
CA GLY A 71 -7.33 30.16 -15.81
C GLY A 71 -8.24 29.75 -14.66
N MET A 72 -9.06 28.71 -14.83
CA MET A 72 -9.94 28.18 -13.79
C MET A 72 -9.14 27.63 -12.59
N VAL A 73 -8.05 26.89 -12.84
CA VAL A 73 -7.15 26.38 -11.80
C VAL A 73 -6.48 27.52 -11.04
N ILE A 74 -5.95 28.52 -11.76
CA ILE A 74 -5.33 29.70 -11.16
C ILE A 74 -6.34 30.46 -10.31
N PHE A 75 -7.57 30.65 -10.79
CA PHE A 75 -8.64 31.30 -10.03
C PHE A 75 -8.95 30.56 -8.71
N LEU A 76 -9.06 29.23 -8.76
CA LEU A 76 -9.25 28.39 -7.57
C LEU A 76 -8.07 28.47 -6.58
N LEU A 77 -6.83 28.54 -7.09
CA LEU A 77 -5.63 28.69 -6.27
C LEU A 77 -5.54 30.07 -5.62
N ILE A 78 -5.84 31.14 -6.35
CA ILE A 78 -5.90 32.51 -5.79
C ILE A 78 -6.95 32.56 -4.68
N GLY A 79 -8.14 32.01 -4.90
CA GLY A 79 -9.17 31.90 -3.87
C GLY A 79 -8.70 31.10 -2.65
N SER A 80 -7.96 30.00 -2.87
CA SER A 80 -7.39 29.20 -1.78
C SER A 80 -6.33 29.94 -0.98
N ILE A 81 -5.46 30.70 -1.66
CA ILE A 81 -4.40 31.50 -1.04
C ILE A 81 -5.03 32.65 -0.25
N TYR A 82 -6.03 33.33 -0.81
CA TYR A 82 -6.75 34.39 -0.11
C TYR A 82 -7.34 33.89 1.21
N ARG A 83 -8.03 32.74 1.20
CA ARG A 83 -8.59 32.13 2.43
C ARG A 83 -7.50 31.77 3.43
N LEU A 84 -6.36 31.25 2.98
CA LEU A 84 -5.24 30.90 3.86
C LEU A 84 -4.78 32.06 4.74
N PHE A 85 -4.87 33.28 4.22
CA PHE A 85 -4.45 34.50 4.93
C PHE A 85 -5.59 35.21 5.67
N HIS A 86 -6.85 34.87 5.44
CA HIS A 86 -8.02 35.60 5.97
C HIS A 86 -8.99 34.76 6.80
N GLU A 87 -8.87 33.43 6.80
CA GLU A 87 -9.76 32.52 7.54
C GLU A 87 -8.97 31.68 8.56
N GLU A 88 -9.52 31.49 9.76
CA GLU A 88 -8.90 30.68 10.82
C GLU A 88 -8.85 29.17 10.46
N ASN A 89 -9.70 28.71 9.53
CA ASN A 89 -9.75 27.31 9.07
C ASN A 89 -10.02 27.25 7.54
N PRO A 90 -9.03 27.60 6.70
CA PRO A 90 -9.22 27.83 5.27
C PRO A 90 -9.54 26.59 4.43
N GLY A 91 -9.54 25.41 5.06
CA GLY A 91 -10.06 24.15 4.51
C GLY A 91 -9.72 23.87 3.05
N TYR A 92 -8.48 23.45 2.74
CA TYR A 92 -8.01 23.14 1.37
C TYR A 92 -8.88 22.13 0.58
N THR A 93 -9.66 21.33 1.29
CA THR A 93 -10.52 20.29 0.72
C THR A 93 -11.61 20.84 -0.22
N THR A 94 -11.99 22.11 -0.12
CA THR A 94 -12.99 22.73 -1.02
C THR A 94 -12.40 23.03 -2.39
N THR A 95 -11.18 23.55 -2.45
CA THR A 95 -10.47 23.76 -3.73
C THR A 95 -10.19 22.41 -4.40
N LEU A 96 -9.75 21.42 -3.62
CA LEU A 96 -9.49 20.07 -4.13
C LEU A 96 -10.75 19.39 -4.66
N SER A 97 -11.91 19.54 -3.99
CA SER A 97 -13.16 18.95 -4.48
C SER A 97 -13.71 19.66 -5.72
N MET A 98 -13.47 20.97 -5.88
CA MET A 98 -13.80 21.71 -7.10
C MET A 98 -12.89 21.32 -8.27
N MET A 99 -11.58 21.16 -8.03
CA MET A 99 -10.66 20.60 -9.02
C MET A 99 -11.06 19.18 -9.43
N LEU A 100 -11.46 18.35 -8.48
CA LEU A 100 -12.00 17.02 -8.76
C LEU A 100 -13.26 17.09 -9.62
N ALA A 101 -14.20 18.01 -9.33
CA ALA A 101 -15.40 18.20 -10.13
C ALA A 101 -15.08 18.56 -11.60
N MET A 102 -14.05 19.38 -11.83
CA MET A 102 -13.54 19.69 -13.18
C MET A 102 -13.02 18.43 -13.88
N VAL A 103 -12.18 17.64 -13.21
CA VAL A 103 -11.63 16.39 -13.76
C VAL A 103 -12.75 15.40 -14.09
N LEU A 104 -13.72 15.22 -13.19
CA LEU A 104 -14.87 14.35 -13.46
C LEU A 104 -15.68 14.86 -14.64
N GLY A 105 -15.84 16.18 -14.78
CA GLY A 105 -16.52 16.78 -15.93
C GLY A 105 -15.89 16.40 -17.27
N ILE A 106 -14.56 16.32 -17.34
CA ILE A 106 -13.84 15.85 -18.54
C ILE A 106 -14.12 14.36 -18.77
N ILE A 107 -13.95 13.55 -17.73
CA ILE A 107 -14.06 12.08 -17.84
C ILE A 107 -15.46 11.65 -18.28
N VAL A 108 -16.51 12.36 -17.85
CA VAL A 108 -17.91 12.07 -18.23
C VAL A 108 -18.11 12.04 -19.74
N TYR A 109 -17.32 12.78 -20.52
CA TYR A 109 -17.38 12.73 -21.98
C TYR A 109 -16.92 11.38 -22.55
N TYR A 110 -15.88 10.78 -21.96
CA TYR A 110 -15.29 9.53 -22.45
C TYR A 110 -15.93 8.28 -21.83
N ASP A 111 -16.38 8.35 -20.58
CA ASP A 111 -17.07 7.26 -19.88
C ASP A 111 -17.98 7.81 -18.76
N PHE A 112 -19.17 7.24 -18.65
CA PHE A 112 -20.13 7.57 -17.59
C PHE A 112 -19.87 6.81 -16.28
N PHE A 113 -19.35 5.59 -16.35
CA PHE A 113 -19.29 4.71 -15.19
C PHE A 113 -18.23 5.15 -14.17
N ILE A 114 -17.03 5.47 -14.64
CA ILE A 114 -15.92 5.95 -13.80
C ILE A 114 -16.30 7.21 -13.00
N PRO A 115 -16.78 8.32 -13.59
CA PRO A 115 -17.02 9.55 -12.85
C PRO A 115 -18.20 9.44 -11.87
N ILE A 116 -19.26 8.68 -12.21
CA ILE A 116 -20.36 8.39 -11.29
C ILE A 116 -19.85 7.63 -10.07
N SER A 117 -18.99 6.63 -10.29
CA SER A 117 -18.39 5.83 -9.21
C SER A 117 -17.52 6.69 -8.30
N ILE A 118 -16.66 7.54 -8.87
CA ILE A 118 -15.79 8.43 -8.10
C ILE A 118 -16.62 9.47 -7.32
N ALA A 119 -17.61 10.11 -7.94
CA ALA A 119 -18.47 11.09 -7.28
C ALA A 119 -19.26 10.49 -6.12
N THR A 120 -19.83 9.31 -6.32
CA THR A 120 -20.59 8.57 -5.30
C THR A 120 -19.70 8.16 -4.13
N LEU A 121 -18.50 7.66 -4.42
CA LEU A 121 -17.56 7.27 -3.39
C LEU A 121 -17.03 8.47 -2.60
N PHE A 122 -16.73 9.58 -3.28
CA PHE A 122 -16.36 10.82 -2.60
C PHE A 122 -17.49 11.34 -1.72
N LEU A 123 -18.74 11.27 -2.17
CA LEU A 123 -19.90 11.59 -1.36
C LEU A 123 -19.96 10.70 -0.11
N ILE A 124 -19.77 9.38 -0.23
CA ILE A 124 -19.74 8.48 0.92
C ILE A 124 -18.63 8.92 1.89
N ILE A 125 -17.41 9.13 1.42
CA ILE A 125 -16.28 9.59 2.26
C ILE A 125 -16.62 10.90 2.98
N LEU A 126 -17.10 11.91 2.23
CA LEU A 126 -17.43 13.22 2.78
C LEU A 126 -18.61 13.17 3.74
N SER A 127 -19.67 12.45 3.41
CA SER A 127 -20.89 12.30 4.22
C SER A 127 -20.62 11.56 5.53
N THR A 128 -19.68 10.61 5.53
CA THR A 128 -19.37 9.88 6.75
C THR A 128 -18.58 10.74 7.74
N LYS A 129 -17.81 11.74 7.27
CA LYS A 129 -17.03 12.68 8.10
C LYS A 129 -17.82 13.31 9.25
N LYS A 130 -19.11 13.59 9.07
CA LYS A 130 -19.94 14.36 10.02
C LYS A 130 -20.58 13.52 11.13
N GLN A 131 -20.99 12.28 10.83
CA GLN A 131 -21.50 11.35 11.86
C GLN A 131 -20.42 11.00 12.90
N PHE A 132 -19.15 11.08 12.50
CA PHE A 132 -18.00 10.80 13.37
C PHE A 132 -17.59 11.94 14.30
N TYR A 133 -18.00 13.19 14.06
CA TYR A 133 -17.79 14.29 15.02
C TYR A 133 -18.62 14.12 16.29
N LYS A 134 -19.75 13.41 16.22
CA LYS A 134 -20.55 13.02 17.41
C LYS A 134 -19.91 11.88 18.21
N ILE A 135 -18.90 11.19 17.66
CA ILE A 135 -18.16 10.09 18.30
C ILE A 135 -16.77 10.59 18.72
N GLN A 136 -16.70 11.85 19.18
CA GLN A 136 -15.45 12.52 19.59
C GLN A 136 -14.76 11.88 20.80
N GLU A 137 -15.35 10.87 21.43
CA GLU A 137 -14.73 10.12 22.53
C GLU A 137 -13.80 8.98 22.06
N LEU A 138 -13.79 8.62 20.77
CA LEU A 138 -12.89 7.57 20.24
C LEU A 138 -11.76 8.17 19.38
N ARG A 139 -10.77 8.76 20.08
CA ARG A 139 -9.36 9.07 19.71
C ARG A 139 -9.07 9.63 18.29
N LYS A 140 -8.72 10.93 18.27
CA LYS A 140 -8.41 11.83 17.14
C LYS A 140 -7.28 11.44 16.15
N ILE A 141 -6.59 10.30 16.29
CA ILE A 141 -5.41 9.96 15.45
C ILE A 141 -5.64 8.74 14.55
N GLU A 142 -6.58 7.85 14.88
CA GLU A 142 -6.72 6.56 14.20
C GLU A 142 -7.71 6.61 13.02
N TRP A 143 -8.68 7.52 13.08
CA TRP A 143 -9.71 7.69 12.04
C TRP A 143 -9.22 8.35 10.76
N THR A 144 -8.39 9.39 10.86
CA THR A 144 -7.77 10.02 9.69
C THR A 144 -6.97 9.00 8.89
N GLY A 145 -6.23 8.10 9.56
CA GLY A 145 -5.48 7.03 8.91
C GLY A 145 -6.37 6.00 8.22
N THR A 146 -7.53 5.69 8.80
CA THR A 146 -8.52 4.76 8.22
C THR A 146 -9.14 5.33 6.94
N VAL A 147 -9.59 6.59 6.99
CA VAL A 147 -10.16 7.28 5.82
C VAL A 147 -9.10 7.48 4.73
N GLN A 148 -7.87 7.83 5.12
CA GLN A 148 -6.75 7.91 4.17
C GLN A 148 -6.43 6.55 3.54
N PHE A 149 -6.48 5.45 4.30
CA PHE A 149 -6.27 4.11 3.74
C PHE A 149 -7.36 3.74 2.74
N ILE A 150 -8.63 3.94 3.08
CA ILE A 150 -9.74 3.70 2.14
C ILE A 150 -9.57 4.57 0.90
N ALA A 151 -9.26 5.86 1.07
CA ALA A 151 -9.01 6.76 -0.05
C ALA A 151 -7.83 6.29 -0.92
N ILE A 152 -6.68 5.92 -0.33
CA ILE A 152 -5.50 5.43 -1.07
C ILE A 152 -5.83 4.13 -1.80
N VAL A 153 -6.47 3.15 -1.14
CA VAL A 153 -6.82 1.86 -1.74
C VAL A 153 -7.77 2.05 -2.92
N VAL A 154 -8.82 2.84 -2.72
CA VAL A 154 -9.80 3.13 -3.75
C VAL A 154 -9.19 3.91 -4.89
N LEU A 155 -8.44 4.99 -4.60
CA LEU A 155 -7.81 5.80 -5.63
C LEU A 155 -6.81 4.97 -6.43
N LEU A 156 -5.95 4.17 -5.78
CA LEU A 156 -4.99 3.34 -6.49
C LEU A 156 -5.67 2.24 -7.32
N TYR A 157 -6.75 1.64 -6.82
CA TYR A 157 -7.45 0.57 -7.54
C TYR A 157 -8.29 1.10 -8.73
N ILE A 158 -8.94 2.25 -8.57
CA ILE A 158 -9.84 2.83 -9.58
C ILE A 158 -9.06 3.66 -10.62
N LEU A 159 -8.07 4.44 -10.20
CA LEU A 159 -7.38 5.37 -11.11
C LEU A 159 -6.45 4.68 -12.08
N ILE A 160 -6.07 3.42 -11.84
CA ILE A 160 -5.07 2.75 -12.65
C ILE A 160 -5.77 1.82 -13.65
N PRO A 161 -5.78 2.21 -14.94
CA PRO A 161 -6.52 1.51 -15.97
C PRO A 161 -5.92 0.13 -16.22
N GLU A 162 -6.76 -0.76 -16.73
CA GLU A 162 -6.36 -2.11 -17.12
C GLU A 162 -5.43 -2.07 -18.33
N GLY A 163 -4.49 -3.02 -18.39
CA GLY A 163 -3.59 -3.18 -19.55
C GLY A 163 -2.38 -2.26 -19.58
N ILE A 164 -2.17 -1.39 -18.58
CA ILE A 164 -0.88 -0.68 -18.45
C ILE A 164 0.17 -1.66 -17.96
N THR A 165 1.11 -1.98 -18.84
CA THR A 165 2.33 -2.72 -18.49
C THR A 165 3.52 -1.77 -18.44
N ILE A 166 4.27 -1.79 -17.34
CA ILE A 166 5.58 -1.15 -17.24
C ILE A 166 6.59 -2.28 -17.19
N LEU A 167 7.47 -2.42 -18.19
CA LEU A 167 8.52 -3.46 -18.21
C LEU A 167 7.97 -4.89 -18.16
N ASN A 168 6.94 -5.16 -18.96
CA ASN A 168 6.17 -6.41 -18.94
C ASN A 168 5.51 -6.73 -17.59
N ILE A 169 5.56 -5.81 -16.62
CA ILE A 169 4.86 -5.92 -15.34
C ILE A 169 3.51 -5.24 -15.46
N ASP A 170 2.43 -6.00 -15.27
CA ASP A 170 1.10 -5.43 -15.14
C ASP A 170 1.05 -4.51 -13.90
N LEU A 171 0.86 -3.22 -14.16
CA LEU A 171 0.80 -2.20 -13.12
C LEU A 171 -0.36 -2.47 -12.16
N LYS A 172 -1.48 -2.99 -12.66
CA LYS A 172 -2.66 -3.31 -11.85
C LYS A 172 -2.36 -4.46 -10.88
N ALA A 173 -1.64 -5.49 -11.31
CA ALA A 173 -1.19 -6.58 -10.44
C ALA A 173 -0.28 -6.08 -9.30
N ILE A 174 0.68 -5.18 -9.59
CA ILE A 174 1.53 -4.55 -8.56
C ILE A 174 0.66 -3.85 -7.50
N ILE A 175 -0.32 -3.08 -7.94
CA ILE A 175 -1.18 -2.28 -7.06
C ILE A 175 -2.07 -3.16 -6.20
N ILE A 176 -2.63 -4.24 -6.75
CA ILE A 176 -3.44 -5.19 -6.00
C ILE A 176 -2.61 -5.83 -4.88
N ILE A 177 -1.37 -6.25 -5.18
CA ILE A 177 -0.45 -6.80 -4.17
C ILE A 177 -0.07 -5.72 -3.14
N PHE A 178 0.17 -4.49 -3.58
CA PHE A 178 0.48 -3.35 -2.71
C PHE A 178 -0.67 -3.02 -1.75
N ILE A 179 -1.90 -2.92 -2.26
CA ILE A 179 -3.13 -2.72 -1.50
C ILE A 179 -3.32 -3.85 -0.49
N THR A 180 -3.10 -5.09 -0.91
CA THR A 180 -3.17 -6.27 -0.03
C THR A 180 -2.21 -6.13 1.15
N ILE A 181 -0.96 -5.76 0.88
CA ILE A 181 0.03 -5.56 1.94
C ILE A 181 -0.46 -4.47 2.90
N LEU A 182 -0.90 -3.32 2.39
CA LEU A 182 -1.42 -2.23 3.23
C LEU A 182 -2.63 -2.66 4.06
N ALA A 183 -3.57 -3.41 3.48
CA ALA A 183 -4.74 -3.93 4.18
C ALA A 183 -4.33 -4.87 5.31
N VAL A 184 -3.42 -5.81 5.04
CA VAL A 184 -2.87 -6.71 6.06
C VAL A 184 -2.18 -5.90 7.17
N LYS A 185 -1.38 -4.88 6.83
CA LYS A 185 -0.74 -4.01 7.84
C LYS A 185 -1.77 -3.30 8.72
N TYR A 186 -2.82 -2.77 8.10
CA TYR A 186 -3.89 -2.04 8.77
C TYR A 186 -4.67 -2.93 9.73
N PHE A 187 -5.26 -4.02 9.24
CA PHE A 187 -6.07 -4.92 10.05
C PHE A 187 -5.29 -5.53 11.20
N SER A 188 -4.02 -5.89 10.96
CA SER A 188 -3.16 -6.43 12.01
C SER A 188 -2.87 -5.43 13.13
N TYR A 189 -2.74 -4.14 12.80
CA TYR A 189 -2.63 -3.10 13.83
C TYR A 189 -3.94 -2.87 14.57
N PHE A 190 -5.08 -2.89 13.90
CA PHE A 190 -6.37 -2.79 14.57
C PHE A 190 -6.57 -3.96 15.53
N LEU A 191 -6.35 -5.20 15.08
CA LEU A 191 -6.39 -6.38 15.94
C LEU A 191 -5.46 -6.25 17.13
N LEU A 192 -4.25 -5.74 16.93
CA LEU A 192 -3.27 -5.53 18.00
C LEU A 192 -3.69 -4.45 19.01
N LYS A 193 -4.29 -3.35 18.53
CA LYS A 193 -4.71 -2.21 19.35
C LYS A 193 -5.96 -2.52 20.17
N TYR A 194 -6.89 -3.27 19.60
CA TYR A 194 -8.16 -3.65 20.22
C TYR A 194 -8.12 -5.02 20.91
N SER A 195 -7.00 -5.74 20.81
CA SER A 195 -6.76 -6.92 21.65
C SER A 195 -6.70 -6.50 23.11
N ALA A 196 -7.58 -7.07 23.94
CA ALA A 196 -7.57 -6.90 25.39
C ALA A 196 -6.34 -7.56 26.05
N GLU A 197 -5.64 -8.42 25.31
CA GLU A 197 -4.50 -9.17 25.80
C GLU A 197 -3.20 -8.39 25.58
N ASN A 198 -2.70 -7.75 26.64
CA ASN A 198 -1.37 -7.12 26.73
C ASN A 198 -0.23 -8.15 26.82
N ASN A 199 -0.39 -9.30 26.17
CA ASN A 199 0.54 -10.41 26.25
C ASN A 199 1.52 -10.38 25.06
N LEU A 200 2.79 -10.60 25.38
CA LEU A 200 3.90 -10.64 24.43
C LEU A 200 3.62 -11.50 23.20
N TYR A 201 2.89 -12.62 23.35
CA TYR A 201 2.51 -13.50 22.23
C TYR A 201 1.67 -12.79 21.17
N TYR A 202 0.56 -12.19 21.57
CA TYR A 202 -0.34 -11.51 20.66
C TYR A 202 0.33 -10.31 20.01
N ILE A 203 1.15 -9.60 20.77
CA ILE A 203 1.90 -8.45 20.26
C ILE A 203 2.94 -8.88 19.23
N SER A 204 3.66 -9.98 19.48
CA SER A 204 4.59 -10.55 18.51
C SER A 204 3.88 -11.10 17.26
N ILE A 205 2.73 -11.77 17.41
CA ILE A 205 1.97 -12.36 16.29
C ILE A 205 1.41 -11.24 15.41
N LEU A 206 0.52 -10.43 15.98
CA LEU A 206 -0.24 -9.43 15.26
C LEU A 206 0.68 -8.30 14.79
N GLY A 207 1.64 -7.90 15.63
CA GLY A 207 2.63 -6.91 15.25
C GLY A 207 3.54 -7.40 14.13
N GLY A 208 4.02 -8.64 14.18
CA GLY A 208 4.87 -9.18 13.12
C GLY A 208 4.15 -9.32 11.78
N PHE A 209 2.88 -9.71 11.81
CA PHE A 209 2.00 -9.71 10.64
C PHE A 209 1.79 -8.28 10.10
N ALA A 210 1.56 -7.31 10.98
CA ALA A 210 1.41 -5.90 10.60
C ALA A 210 2.70 -5.33 9.98
N HIS A 211 3.77 -5.30 10.77
CA HIS A 211 5.04 -4.70 10.40
C HIS A 211 6.19 -5.23 11.27
N SER A 212 6.77 -6.35 10.83
CA SER A 212 7.86 -7.03 11.54
C SER A 212 9.01 -6.13 12.04
N GLU A 213 9.42 -5.13 11.26
CA GLU A 213 10.50 -4.20 11.59
C GLU A 213 10.10 -3.25 12.72
N ALA A 214 8.93 -2.62 12.61
CA ALA A 214 8.43 -1.70 13.65
C ALA A 214 8.15 -2.44 14.96
N THR A 215 7.56 -3.63 14.87
CA THR A 215 7.31 -4.48 16.03
C THR A 215 8.61 -4.97 16.67
N THR A 216 9.62 -5.35 15.86
CA THR A 216 10.94 -5.71 16.39
C THR A 216 11.57 -4.57 17.17
N VAL A 217 11.51 -3.34 16.65
CA VAL A 217 12.02 -2.15 17.35
C VAL A 217 11.26 -1.90 18.66
N GLN A 218 9.93 -1.99 18.64
CA GLN A 218 9.11 -1.77 19.84
C GLN A 218 9.38 -2.82 20.91
N LEU A 219 9.40 -4.11 20.53
CA LEU A 219 9.71 -5.23 21.41
C LEU A 219 11.15 -5.14 21.99
N ALA A 220 12.11 -4.66 21.20
CA ALA A 220 13.48 -4.44 21.69
C ALA A 220 13.54 -3.31 22.75
N LYS A 221 12.84 -2.19 22.52
CA LYS A 221 12.82 -1.04 23.44
C LYS A 221 12.28 -1.37 24.82
N ILE A 222 11.28 -2.23 24.87
CA ILE A 222 10.66 -2.70 26.11
C ILE A 222 11.38 -3.92 26.70
N GLY A 223 12.46 -4.38 26.09
CA GLY A 223 13.28 -5.48 26.60
C GLY A 223 12.60 -6.84 26.54
N ALA A 224 11.74 -7.07 25.53
CA ALA A 224 11.15 -8.38 25.24
C ALA A 224 12.23 -9.44 25.05
N SER A 225 11.89 -10.72 25.20
CA SER A 225 12.85 -11.80 24.98
C SER A 225 13.18 -11.96 23.48
N PRO A 226 14.37 -12.50 23.14
CA PRO A 226 14.72 -12.85 21.75
C PRO A 226 13.70 -13.78 21.08
N SER A 227 13.04 -14.66 21.85
CA SER A 227 11.98 -15.55 21.35
C SER A 227 10.73 -14.80 20.89
N ALA A 228 10.45 -13.60 21.43
CA ALA A 228 9.38 -12.72 20.96
C ALA A 228 9.66 -12.21 19.53
N ILE A 229 10.93 -11.86 19.27
CA ILE A 229 11.39 -11.45 17.94
C ILE A 229 11.40 -12.65 17.00
N TRP A 230 11.75 -13.83 17.49
CA TRP A 230 11.66 -15.06 16.71
C TRP A 230 10.23 -15.35 16.24
N LEU A 231 9.25 -15.10 17.11
CA LEU A 231 7.84 -15.20 16.77
C LEU A 231 7.40 -14.14 15.73
N VAL A 232 7.91 -12.90 15.83
CA VAL A 232 7.71 -11.85 14.81
C VAL A 232 8.21 -12.28 13.44
N ILE A 233 9.34 -13.00 13.39
CA ILE A 233 9.88 -13.54 12.13
C ILE A 233 8.91 -14.56 11.53
N GLN A 234 8.31 -15.45 12.33
CA GLN A 234 7.39 -16.47 11.81
C GLN A 234 6.10 -15.86 11.23
N THR A 235 5.58 -14.82 11.87
CA THR A 235 4.39 -14.13 11.36
C THR A 235 4.67 -13.29 10.11
N MET A 236 5.88 -12.74 9.98
CA MET A 236 6.35 -12.15 8.72
C MET A 236 6.37 -13.20 7.59
N LEU A 237 6.84 -14.42 7.86
CA LEU A 237 6.81 -15.53 6.89
C LEU A 237 5.36 -15.95 6.58
N GLY A 238 4.47 -15.96 7.57
CA GLY A 238 3.03 -16.22 7.35
C GLY A 238 2.38 -15.19 6.43
N ARG A 239 2.74 -13.91 6.56
CA ARG A 239 2.29 -12.86 5.63
C ARG A 239 2.77 -13.10 4.20
N MET A 240 3.94 -13.70 4.00
CA MET A 240 4.42 -14.06 2.66
C MET A 240 3.44 -15.00 1.94
N ILE A 241 2.88 -15.97 2.66
CA ILE A 241 1.90 -16.91 2.11
C ILE A 241 0.71 -16.14 1.54
N LEU A 242 0.17 -15.15 2.29
CA LEU A 242 -0.94 -14.33 1.79
C LEU A 242 -0.59 -13.56 0.50
N ILE A 243 0.64 -13.02 0.42
CA ILE A 243 1.11 -12.32 -0.77
C ILE A 243 1.16 -13.27 -1.97
N LEU A 244 1.67 -14.49 -1.78
CA LEU A 244 1.76 -15.49 -2.84
C LEU A 244 0.39 -16.06 -3.26
N VAL A 245 -0.54 -16.24 -2.32
CA VAL A 245 -1.92 -16.67 -2.63
C VAL A 245 -2.59 -15.71 -3.61
N LEU A 246 -2.39 -14.40 -3.42
CA LEU A 246 -3.05 -13.38 -4.22
C LEU A 246 -2.26 -13.01 -5.47
N GLY A 247 -0.93 -13.04 -5.40
CA GLY A 247 -0.05 -12.59 -6.48
C GLY A 247 0.44 -13.72 -7.38
N ALA A 248 0.92 -14.84 -6.83
CA ALA A 248 1.57 -15.89 -7.62
C ALA A 248 1.26 -17.30 -7.08
N PRO A 249 0.05 -17.84 -7.32
CA PRO A 249 -0.34 -19.17 -6.84
C PRO A 249 0.58 -20.30 -7.31
N ASN A 250 1.14 -20.19 -8.51
CA ASN A 250 2.11 -21.16 -9.03
C ASN A 250 3.41 -21.16 -8.21
N LEU A 251 3.91 -19.99 -7.83
CA LEU A 251 5.07 -19.87 -6.95
C LEU A 251 4.75 -20.33 -5.52
N LEU A 252 3.52 -20.07 -5.03
CA LEU A 252 3.06 -20.55 -3.73
C LEU A 252 3.22 -22.06 -3.60
N TYR A 253 2.80 -22.82 -4.62
CA TYR A 253 2.84 -24.29 -4.59
C TYR A 253 4.22 -24.82 -4.18
N TYR A 254 5.29 -24.27 -4.76
CA TYR A 254 6.67 -24.65 -4.44
C TYR A 254 7.21 -23.96 -3.18
N ALA A 255 6.77 -22.74 -2.87
CA ALA A 255 7.19 -22.03 -1.66
C ALA A 255 6.53 -22.56 -0.38
N LEU A 256 5.46 -23.35 -0.48
CA LEU A 256 4.66 -23.80 0.64
C LEU A 256 5.45 -24.68 1.63
N LEU A 257 6.17 -25.68 1.12
CA LEU A 257 6.96 -26.60 1.96
C LEU A 257 8.09 -25.87 2.72
N PRO A 258 8.95 -25.06 2.08
CA PRO A 258 9.98 -24.30 2.80
C PRO A 258 9.40 -23.35 3.84
N ILE A 259 8.35 -22.58 3.48
CA ILE A 259 7.79 -21.56 4.37
C ILE A 259 7.04 -22.19 5.53
N LEU A 260 6.13 -23.14 5.30
CA LEU A 260 5.33 -23.74 6.36
C LEU A 260 6.17 -24.52 7.35
N SER A 261 7.17 -25.27 6.88
CA SER A 261 8.06 -26.02 7.77
C SER A 261 8.87 -25.08 8.66
N THR A 262 9.36 -23.97 8.09
CA THR A 262 10.08 -22.93 8.85
C THR A 262 9.17 -22.30 9.90
N ILE A 263 7.94 -21.94 9.51
CA ILE A 263 6.92 -21.39 10.42
C ILE A 263 6.60 -22.38 11.54
N ALA A 264 6.37 -23.66 11.22
CA ALA A 264 5.99 -24.67 12.19
C ALA A 264 7.07 -24.84 13.27
N VAL A 265 8.32 -25.02 12.87
CA VAL A 265 9.45 -25.16 13.81
C VAL A 265 9.64 -23.88 14.62
N GLY A 266 9.60 -22.72 13.97
CA GLY A 266 9.80 -21.44 14.63
C GLY A 266 8.68 -21.07 15.61
N LEU A 267 7.42 -21.34 15.26
CA LEU A 267 6.27 -21.09 16.12
C LEU A 267 6.29 -22.03 17.32
N PHE A 268 6.51 -23.33 17.09
CA PHE A 268 6.58 -24.31 18.17
C PHE A 268 7.73 -24.00 19.14
N GLY A 269 8.93 -23.72 18.62
CA GLY A 269 10.09 -23.34 19.41
C GLY A 269 9.86 -22.02 20.19
N SER A 270 9.31 -21.00 19.53
CA SER A 270 8.99 -19.73 20.19
C SER A 270 7.94 -19.92 21.30
N PHE A 271 6.91 -20.73 21.06
CA PHE A 271 5.84 -20.97 22.01
C PHE A 271 6.33 -21.68 23.27
N ILE A 272 7.13 -22.73 23.13
CA ILE A 272 7.75 -23.46 24.25
C ILE A 272 8.61 -22.51 25.11
N ILE A 273 9.44 -21.68 24.47
CA ILE A 273 10.39 -20.82 25.20
C ILE A 273 9.68 -19.66 25.90
N LEU A 274 8.59 -19.17 25.33
CA LEU A 274 7.78 -18.10 25.90
C LEU A 274 6.80 -18.61 26.96
N LYS A 275 6.53 -19.92 27.02
CA LYS A 275 5.50 -20.50 27.91
C LYS A 275 5.83 -20.14 29.36
N GLY A 276 4.86 -19.52 30.04
CA GLY A 276 5.01 -19.07 31.43
C GLY A 276 5.81 -17.77 31.62
N LYS A 277 6.30 -17.13 30.55
CA LYS A 277 6.93 -15.80 30.63
C LYS A 277 5.90 -14.71 30.39
N ALA A 278 5.14 -14.37 31.44
CA ALA A 278 4.27 -13.21 31.41
C ALA A 278 5.13 -11.94 31.39
N THR A 279 5.09 -11.21 30.29
CA THR A 279 5.52 -9.80 30.25
C THR A 279 4.32 -9.02 29.74
N LEU A 280 3.65 -8.34 30.67
CA LEU A 280 2.59 -7.40 30.35
C LEU A 280 3.24 -6.19 29.69
N LEU A 281 2.80 -5.86 28.48
CA LEU A 281 3.30 -4.69 27.76
C LEU A 281 2.22 -3.63 27.70
N GLU A 282 2.59 -2.38 27.94
CA GLU A 282 1.72 -1.22 27.69
C GLU A 282 1.51 -1.06 26.17
N THR A 283 0.33 -1.44 25.69
CA THR A 283 -0.10 -1.34 24.28
C THR A 283 -0.28 0.10 23.79
N GLU A 284 -0.22 1.09 24.69
CA GLU A 284 -0.37 2.50 24.35
C GLU A 284 0.74 3.05 23.45
N LYS A 285 1.92 2.42 23.41
CA LYS A 285 3.08 2.89 22.62
C LYS A 285 3.16 2.34 21.20
N ILE A 286 2.20 1.52 20.77
CA ILE A 286 2.18 0.92 19.43
C ILE A 286 1.70 1.97 18.43
N ARG A 287 2.63 2.45 17.58
CA ARG A 287 2.35 3.46 16.55
C ARG A 287 1.50 2.88 15.42
N ASN A 288 0.60 3.70 14.86
CA ASN A 288 -0.18 3.37 13.68
C ASN A 288 0.75 3.04 12.48
N PRO A 289 0.74 1.82 11.93
CA PRO A 289 1.57 1.43 10.80
C PRO A 289 1.11 2.06 9.48
N LEU A 290 -0.03 2.73 9.45
CA LEU A 290 -0.50 3.57 8.35
C LEU A 290 -0.07 5.03 8.47
N SER A 291 0.92 5.34 9.32
CA SER A 291 1.52 6.67 9.23
C SER A 291 1.96 6.91 7.78
N LEU A 292 1.63 8.06 7.20
CA LEU A 292 2.00 8.41 5.82
C LEU A 292 3.48 8.09 5.54
N LYS A 293 4.32 8.29 6.56
CA LYS A 293 5.75 7.97 6.58
C LYS A 293 6.06 6.49 6.30
N SER A 294 5.40 5.53 6.95
CA SER A 294 5.67 4.09 6.74
C SER A 294 5.20 3.59 5.39
N ALA A 295 4.07 4.11 4.89
CA ALA A 295 3.59 3.83 3.54
C ALA A 295 4.53 4.40 2.47
N ILE A 296 4.97 5.66 2.63
CA ILE A 296 5.93 6.31 1.73
C ILE A 296 7.27 5.57 1.71
N ILE A 297 7.83 5.19 2.86
CA ILE A 297 9.11 4.44 2.90
C ILE A 297 8.98 3.11 2.14
N PHE A 298 7.86 2.40 2.35
CA PHE A 298 7.59 1.14 1.65
C PHE A 298 7.47 1.34 0.14
N ALA A 299 6.65 2.30 -0.30
CA ALA A 299 6.46 2.63 -1.71
C ALA A 299 7.76 3.08 -2.37
N LEU A 300 8.55 3.93 -1.70
CA LEU A 300 9.81 4.45 -2.23
C LEU A 300 10.89 3.37 -2.31
N THR A 301 10.95 2.46 -1.33
CA THR A 301 11.88 1.32 -1.37
C THR A 301 11.55 0.39 -2.55
N TYR A 302 10.26 0.15 -2.80
CA TYR A 302 9.83 -0.64 -3.94
C TYR A 302 10.00 0.08 -5.28
N ALA A 303 9.72 1.39 -5.36
CA ALA A 303 9.92 2.18 -6.56
C ALA A 303 11.40 2.24 -6.95
N LEU A 304 12.30 2.41 -5.98
CA LEU A 304 13.74 2.33 -6.21
C LEU A 304 14.16 0.94 -6.70
N ALA A 305 13.59 -0.12 -6.16
CA ALA A 305 13.85 -1.48 -6.63
C ALA A 305 13.46 -1.66 -8.10
N LEU A 306 12.26 -1.23 -8.47
CA LEU A 306 11.81 -1.27 -9.87
C LEU A 306 12.70 -0.44 -10.78
N LEU A 307 13.10 0.75 -10.35
CA LEU A 307 13.99 1.62 -11.12
C LEU A 307 15.36 0.97 -11.32
N ILE A 308 15.94 0.38 -10.28
CA ILE A 308 17.23 -0.33 -10.39
C ILE A 308 17.08 -1.56 -11.30
N SER A 309 16.00 -2.33 -11.14
CA SER A 309 15.72 -3.47 -12.04
C SER A 309 15.58 -3.03 -13.49
N PHE A 310 14.88 -1.92 -13.75
CA PHE A 310 14.76 -1.35 -15.08
C PHE A 310 16.12 -0.99 -15.68
N ILE A 311 16.96 -0.30 -14.89
CA ILE A 311 18.30 0.08 -15.32
C ILE A 311 19.14 -1.17 -15.65
N LEU A 312 19.05 -2.23 -14.84
CA LEU A 312 19.80 -3.46 -15.07
C LEU A 312 19.31 -4.23 -16.30
N ASP A 313 18.00 -4.27 -16.50
CA ASP A 313 17.37 -4.86 -17.69
C ASP A 313 17.81 -4.11 -18.96
N PHE A 314 17.79 -2.77 -18.92
CA PHE A 314 18.23 -1.92 -20.02
C PHE A 314 19.74 -2.01 -20.32
N LEU A 315 20.58 -2.24 -19.30
CA LEU A 315 22.04 -2.28 -19.43
C LEU A 315 22.59 -3.66 -19.87
N LEU A 316 21.75 -4.56 -20.42
CA LEU A 316 22.10 -5.90 -20.95
C LEU A 316 22.49 -6.95 -19.90
N PHE A 317 22.17 -6.75 -18.62
CA PHE A 317 22.32 -7.79 -17.61
C PHE A 317 20.98 -8.48 -17.37
N GLU A 318 20.61 -9.45 -18.22
CA GLU A 318 19.68 -10.55 -17.88
C GLU A 318 20.32 -11.48 -16.82
N ASN A 319 20.98 -10.89 -15.84
CA ASN A 319 21.73 -11.58 -14.82
C ASN A 319 20.83 -11.78 -13.62
N TYR A 320 20.27 -12.98 -13.52
CA TYR A 320 19.53 -13.46 -12.35
C TYR A 320 20.23 -13.13 -11.01
N LEU A 321 21.57 -13.11 -10.96
CA LEU A 321 22.31 -12.73 -9.75
C LEU A 321 22.07 -11.28 -9.33
N ALA A 322 21.87 -10.37 -10.28
CA ALA A 322 21.56 -8.98 -10.00
C ALA A 322 20.17 -8.84 -9.36
N TYR A 323 19.18 -9.57 -9.87
CA TYR A 323 17.85 -9.66 -9.27
C TYR A 323 17.88 -10.26 -7.85
N CYS A 324 18.73 -11.26 -7.61
CA CYS A 324 18.99 -11.79 -6.27
C CYS A 324 19.59 -10.75 -5.32
N LEU A 325 20.58 -9.99 -5.78
CA LEU A 325 21.22 -8.93 -5.00
C LEU A 325 20.20 -7.83 -4.65
N ILE A 326 19.38 -7.42 -5.61
CA ILE A 326 18.29 -6.47 -5.39
C ILE A 326 17.31 -7.01 -4.35
N SER A 327 16.84 -8.25 -4.50
CA SER A 327 15.94 -8.87 -3.52
C SER A 327 16.55 -8.91 -2.12
N PHE A 328 17.85 -9.22 -2.01
CA PHE A 328 18.59 -9.19 -0.76
C PHE A 328 18.62 -7.77 -0.15
N LEU A 329 19.04 -6.76 -0.94
CA LEU A 329 19.12 -5.38 -0.47
C LEU A 329 17.76 -4.85 -0.02
N ILE A 330 16.70 -5.08 -0.80
CA ILE A 330 15.34 -4.71 -0.41
C ILE A 330 14.92 -5.44 0.86
N GLY A 331 15.22 -6.73 0.97
CA GLY A 331 14.92 -7.55 2.14
C GLY A 331 15.56 -7.00 3.41
N LEU A 332 16.79 -6.47 3.33
CA LEU A 332 17.44 -5.79 4.46
C LEU A 332 16.62 -4.59 4.96
N PHE A 333 15.90 -3.88 4.09
CA PHE A 333 15.04 -2.77 4.48
C PHE A 333 13.62 -3.20 4.87
N SER A 334 13.01 -4.12 4.12
CA SER A 334 11.61 -4.52 4.28
C SER A 334 11.35 -5.88 3.66
N GLY A 335 11.00 -6.87 4.51
CA GLY A 335 10.61 -8.20 4.02
C GLY A 335 9.38 -8.17 3.13
N GLY A 336 8.43 -7.25 3.39
CA GLY A 336 7.24 -7.09 2.55
C GLY A 336 7.51 -6.48 1.17
N ALA A 337 8.55 -5.65 1.05
CA ALA A 337 8.89 -5.03 -0.23
C ALA A 337 9.64 -6.03 -1.11
N SER A 338 10.53 -6.84 -0.51
CA SER A 338 11.24 -7.92 -1.18
C SER A 338 10.29 -9.00 -1.69
N SER A 339 9.29 -9.39 -0.89
CA SER A 339 8.26 -10.32 -1.33
C SER A 339 7.45 -9.82 -2.52
N LEU A 340 7.08 -8.53 -2.50
CA LEU A 340 6.33 -7.91 -3.60
C LEU A 340 7.20 -7.90 -4.85
N PHE A 341 8.45 -7.45 -4.73
CA PHE A 341 9.44 -7.47 -5.81
C PHE A 341 9.56 -8.84 -6.47
N VAL A 342 9.79 -9.91 -5.69
CA VAL A 342 9.92 -11.27 -6.22
C VAL A 342 8.66 -11.74 -6.93
N THR A 343 7.50 -11.47 -6.34
CA THR A 343 6.21 -11.85 -6.92
C THR A 343 6.00 -11.13 -8.25
N THR A 344 6.30 -9.83 -8.32
CA THR A 344 6.15 -9.03 -9.55
C THR A 344 7.15 -9.44 -10.62
N SER A 345 8.41 -9.73 -10.27
CA SER A 345 9.41 -10.22 -11.23
C SER A 345 9.02 -11.56 -11.83
N TYR A 346 8.46 -12.47 -11.02
CA TYR A 346 7.98 -13.77 -11.50
C TYR A 346 6.78 -13.62 -12.44
N LEU A 347 5.78 -12.81 -12.06
CA LEU A 347 4.59 -12.58 -12.90
C LEU A 347 4.92 -11.94 -14.25
N SER A 348 5.99 -11.16 -14.31
CA SER A 348 6.41 -10.45 -15.52
C SER A 348 7.30 -11.30 -16.42
N GLY A 349 7.56 -12.55 -16.05
CA GLY A 349 8.43 -13.45 -16.79
C GLY A 349 9.93 -13.11 -16.71
N LEU A 350 10.34 -12.13 -15.90
CA LEU A 350 11.74 -11.72 -15.74
C LEU A 350 12.59 -12.80 -15.06
N VAL A 351 11.94 -13.65 -14.26
CA VAL A 351 12.59 -14.79 -13.59
C VAL A 351 11.71 -16.03 -13.74
N ASN A 352 12.35 -17.18 -13.95
CA ASN A 352 11.64 -18.46 -13.96
C ASN A 352 11.24 -18.89 -12.53
N ILE A 353 10.51 -19.99 -12.42
CA ILE A 353 9.99 -20.49 -11.14
C ILE A 353 11.08 -20.84 -10.11
N GLY A 354 12.18 -21.47 -10.54
CA GLY A 354 13.29 -21.85 -9.65
C GLY A 354 14.07 -20.64 -9.16
N GLN A 355 14.34 -19.71 -10.08
CA GLN A 355 14.94 -18.40 -9.79
C GLN A 355 14.09 -17.59 -8.82
N ALA A 356 12.77 -17.50 -9.05
CA ALA A 356 11.85 -16.80 -8.17
C ALA A 356 11.86 -17.37 -6.74
N LEU A 357 11.88 -18.71 -6.61
CA LEU A 357 11.89 -19.38 -5.31
C LEU A 357 13.19 -19.09 -4.52
N LEU A 358 14.34 -19.07 -5.19
CA LEU A 358 15.61 -18.68 -4.55
C LEU A 358 15.65 -17.22 -4.20
N MET A 359 15.20 -16.36 -5.12
CA MET A 359 15.17 -14.93 -4.93
C MET A 359 14.25 -14.54 -3.76
N LEU A 360 13.15 -15.29 -3.58
CA LEU A 360 12.30 -15.23 -2.41
C LEU A 360 13.06 -15.58 -1.13
N THR A 361 13.74 -16.73 -1.12
CA THR A 361 14.49 -17.21 0.04
C THR A 361 15.64 -16.27 0.42
N ILE A 362 16.35 -15.71 -0.56
CA ILE A 362 17.40 -14.70 -0.36
C ILE A 362 16.81 -13.43 0.27
N GLY A 363 15.71 -12.92 -0.28
CA GLY A 363 15.02 -11.74 0.21
C GLY A 363 14.49 -11.91 1.65
N LEU A 364 13.88 -13.07 1.94
CA LEU A 364 13.43 -13.42 3.28
C LEU A 364 14.59 -13.61 4.25
N THR A 365 15.71 -14.18 3.81
CA THR A 365 16.93 -14.31 4.62
C THR A 365 17.47 -12.95 5.02
N ALA A 366 17.58 -12.01 4.08
CA ALA A 366 17.97 -10.64 4.35
C ALA A 366 17.01 -9.96 5.35
N ALA A 367 15.71 -10.16 5.15
CA ALA A 367 14.69 -9.68 6.06
C ALA A 367 14.83 -10.30 7.45
N ILE A 368 15.18 -11.58 7.60
CA ILE A 368 15.43 -12.20 8.91
C ILE A 368 16.66 -11.54 9.57
N LEU A 369 17.76 -11.40 8.84
CA LEU A 369 19.01 -10.83 9.35
C LEU A 369 18.85 -9.39 9.86
N ASN A 370 18.02 -8.58 9.22
CA ASN A 370 17.80 -7.19 9.66
C ASN A 370 17.22 -7.10 11.09
N LYS A 371 16.56 -8.15 11.61
CA LYS A 371 16.01 -8.17 12.97
C LYS A 371 17.10 -8.17 14.03
N ILE A 372 18.30 -8.69 13.75
CA ILE A 372 19.46 -8.56 14.66
C ILE A 372 19.81 -7.09 14.82
N PHE A 373 19.96 -6.38 13.69
CA PHE A 373 20.35 -4.97 13.70
C PHE A 373 19.35 -4.11 14.46
N TYR A 374 18.05 -4.22 14.14
CA TYR A 374 17.01 -3.45 14.82
C TYR A 374 16.89 -3.80 16.30
N SER A 375 16.95 -5.09 16.64
CA SER A 375 16.76 -5.48 18.03
C SER A 375 17.92 -5.09 18.94
N ILE A 376 19.18 -5.22 18.49
CA ILE A 376 20.35 -4.84 19.29
C ILE A 376 20.46 -3.33 19.44
N ARG A 377 20.20 -2.57 18.37
CA ARG A 377 20.30 -1.10 18.37
C ARG A 377 19.33 -0.46 19.34
N PHE A 378 18.12 -1.01 19.45
CA PHE A 378 17.04 -0.45 20.26
C PHE A 378 16.79 -1.21 21.57
N LEU A 379 17.67 -2.15 21.93
CA LEU A 379 17.52 -2.93 23.16
C LEU A 379 17.56 -2.04 24.39
N SER A 380 16.63 -2.24 25.31
CA SER A 380 16.61 -1.60 26.63
C SER A 380 17.96 -1.73 27.36
N GLU A 381 18.42 -0.63 27.96
CA GLU A 381 19.75 -0.53 28.60
C GLU A 381 19.96 -1.55 29.74
N GLY A 382 18.89 -2.00 30.39
CA GLY A 382 18.95 -2.98 31.48
C GLY A 382 19.16 -4.45 31.04
N LYS A 383 19.29 -4.74 29.73
CA LYS A 383 19.45 -6.11 29.21
C LYS A 383 20.89 -6.39 28.80
N ASN A 384 21.36 -7.62 29.08
CA ASN A 384 22.65 -8.09 28.60
C ASN A 384 22.62 -8.29 27.07
N LYS A 385 23.17 -7.30 26.34
CA LYS A 385 23.23 -7.28 24.87
C LYS A 385 23.89 -8.51 24.27
N LYS A 386 24.97 -9.03 24.87
CA LYS A 386 25.69 -10.20 24.34
C LYS A 386 24.84 -11.46 24.41
N LYS A 387 24.23 -11.74 25.57
CA LYS A 387 23.35 -12.91 25.75
C LYS A 387 22.09 -12.81 24.87
N TYR A 388 21.53 -11.61 24.75
CA TYR A 388 20.39 -11.34 23.88
C TYR A 388 20.72 -11.61 22.41
N ALA A 389 21.82 -11.04 21.92
CA ALA A 389 22.29 -11.21 20.56
C ALA A 389 22.58 -12.68 20.24
N PHE A 390 23.28 -13.40 21.14
CA PHE A 390 23.60 -14.81 20.96
C PHE A 390 22.33 -15.65 20.73
N ASN A 391 21.35 -15.55 21.61
CA ASN A 391 20.10 -16.30 21.48
C ASN A 391 19.34 -15.94 20.19
N LEU A 392 19.27 -14.65 19.85
CA LEU A 392 18.58 -14.23 18.63
C LEU A 392 19.29 -14.76 17.37
N ILE A 393 20.62 -14.69 17.33
CA ILE A 393 21.43 -15.23 16.23
C ILE A 393 21.18 -16.74 16.10
N THR A 394 21.17 -17.50 17.19
CA THR A 394 20.86 -18.94 17.17
C THR A 394 19.49 -19.20 16.54
N TYR A 395 18.45 -18.47 16.94
CA TYR A 395 17.10 -18.63 16.39
C TYR A 395 17.04 -18.28 14.89
N GLN A 396 17.75 -17.24 14.47
CA GLN A 396 17.81 -16.86 13.06
C GLN A 396 18.56 -17.87 12.22
N ILE A 397 19.69 -18.39 12.71
CA ILE A 397 20.44 -19.45 12.03
C ILE A 397 19.55 -20.67 11.81
N ILE A 398 18.82 -21.12 12.84
CA ILE A 398 17.86 -22.24 12.71
C ILE A 398 16.81 -21.92 11.63
N THR A 399 16.23 -20.72 11.67
CA THR A 399 15.19 -20.30 10.71
C THR A 399 15.71 -20.27 9.28
N ILE A 400 16.90 -19.69 9.07
CA ILE A 400 17.53 -19.55 7.75
C ILE A 400 17.97 -20.92 7.22
N LEU A 401 18.55 -21.77 8.08
CA LEU A 401 18.97 -23.12 7.68
C LEU A 401 17.79 -23.95 7.19
N ILE A 402 16.67 -23.94 7.91
CA ILE A 402 15.45 -24.68 7.50
C ILE A 402 14.90 -24.11 6.19
N LEU A 403 14.76 -22.78 6.10
CA LEU A 403 14.23 -22.12 4.91
C LEU A 403 15.08 -22.42 3.67
N VAL A 404 16.41 -22.28 3.76
CA VAL A 404 17.34 -22.50 2.66
C VAL A 404 17.42 -23.97 2.28
N SER A 405 17.58 -24.87 3.26
CA SER A 405 17.69 -26.32 2.98
C SER A 405 16.43 -26.86 2.31
N LEU A 406 15.24 -26.49 2.79
CA LEU A 406 13.99 -26.93 2.18
C LEU A 406 13.72 -26.26 0.83
N THR A 407 14.19 -25.03 0.63
CA THR A 407 14.14 -24.39 -0.70
C THR A 407 14.95 -25.19 -1.71
N LEU A 408 16.22 -25.49 -1.39
CA LEU A 408 17.09 -26.28 -2.25
C LEU A 408 16.54 -27.69 -2.48
N PHE A 409 16.01 -28.32 -1.43
CA PHE A 409 15.35 -29.62 -1.53
C PHE A 409 14.15 -29.59 -2.48
N THR A 410 13.31 -28.56 -2.40
CA THR A 410 12.15 -28.39 -3.29
C THR A 410 12.60 -28.22 -4.74
N ILE A 411 13.61 -27.38 -4.99
CA ILE A 411 14.18 -27.17 -6.33
C ILE A 411 14.68 -28.47 -6.92
N ASN A 412 15.41 -29.27 -6.13
CA ASN A 412 15.96 -30.55 -6.57
C ASN A 412 14.87 -31.59 -6.84
N ILE A 413 13.86 -31.72 -5.96
CA ILE A 413 12.78 -32.70 -6.12
C ILE A 413 11.93 -32.41 -7.35
N PHE A 414 11.57 -31.15 -7.56
CA PHE A 414 10.73 -30.76 -8.68
C PHE A 414 11.52 -30.41 -9.95
N THR A 415 12.85 -30.62 -9.93
CA THR A 415 13.76 -30.34 -11.05
C THR A 415 13.52 -28.94 -11.64
N LEU A 416 13.34 -27.94 -10.77
CA LEU A 416 12.99 -26.60 -11.22
C LEU A 416 14.18 -25.96 -11.96
N PRO A 417 13.94 -25.30 -13.11
CA PRO A 417 15.01 -24.69 -13.88
C PRO A 417 15.70 -23.59 -13.06
N PHE A 418 17.03 -23.62 -13.02
CA PHE A 418 17.86 -22.68 -12.25
C PHE A 418 18.52 -21.64 -13.16
N PHE A 419 18.99 -22.10 -14.32
CA PHE A 419 19.48 -21.26 -15.42
C PHE A 419 18.37 -21.12 -16.46
N SER A 420 18.25 -19.96 -17.10
CA SER A 420 17.46 -19.88 -18.33
C SER A 420 18.09 -20.86 -19.31
N ASN A 421 17.31 -21.85 -19.76
CA ASN A 421 17.71 -22.60 -20.94
C ASN A 421 17.68 -21.58 -22.09
N SER A 422 18.85 -21.11 -22.51
CA SER A 422 19.05 -20.55 -23.84
C SER A 422 18.75 -21.61 -24.88
#